data_AF-A0A6J4QH98-F1
#
_entry.id   AF-A0A6J4QH98-F1
#
_cell.length_a   1.000
_cell.length_b   1.000
_cell.length_c   1.000
_cell.angle_alpha   90.00
_cell.angle_beta   90.00
_cell.angle_gamma   90.00
#
_symmetry.space_group_name_H-M   'P 1'
#
loop_
_entity.id
_entity.type
_entity.pdbx_description
1 polymer ?
#
loop_
_entity_poly.entity_id
_entity_poly.type
_entity_poly.pdbx_seq_one_letter_code
_entity_poly.pdbx_strand_id
1 'polypeptide(L)'
;MKNTLTITGAPAWLWANLAAMGFSLVHTIADYGIILGFSPSLQVDQSVLTSVLTVLIGLVYTWWAWVLVRAVGGTRSGLVGLMAFDVLWVGLNGVTIFACLPPCGTALPFYADAIHLGTLILGPLAAYLAYRAIGSARVPSSWLAMASNVVVMVAFLAGIFAVVVVLSTGVGG
;
A
#
# COMPACT_ATOMS: atom_id res chain seq x y z
N MET A 1 26.00 -32.08 23.48
CA MET A 1 25.12 -31.70 22.34
C MET A 1 24.93 -30.18 22.41
N LYS A 2 25.53 -29.42 21.48
CA LYS A 2 25.33 -27.96 21.41
C LYS A 2 24.00 -27.71 20.73
N ASN A 3 23.03 -27.16 21.45
CA ASN A 3 21.82 -26.61 20.85
C ASN A 3 22.22 -25.36 20.06
N THR A 4 22.45 -25.53 18.76
CA THR A 4 22.60 -24.42 17.83
C THR A 4 21.23 -23.75 17.72
N LEU A 5 21.04 -22.64 18.43
CA LEU A 5 19.95 -21.71 18.17
C LEU A 5 20.15 -21.20 16.74
N THR A 6 19.45 -21.78 15.77
CA THR A 6 19.29 -21.17 14.46
C THR A 6 18.58 -19.84 14.69
N ILE A 7 19.32 -18.73 14.59
CA ILE A 7 18.71 -17.42 14.39
C ILE A 7 17.99 -17.52 13.05
N THR A 8 16.73 -17.92 13.08
CA THR A 8 15.86 -17.88 11.92
C THR A 8 15.54 -16.42 11.70
N GLY A 9 16.14 -15.80 10.67
CA GLY A 9 15.79 -14.45 10.27
C GLY A 9 14.28 -14.33 10.01
N ALA A 10 13.76 -13.11 10.05
CA ALA A 10 12.36 -12.85 9.73
C ALA A 10 11.96 -13.49 8.38
N PRO A 11 10.76 -14.08 8.28
CA PRO A 11 10.36 -14.85 7.10
C PRO A 11 10.29 -13.95 5.86
N ALA A 12 10.58 -14.49 4.68
CA ALA A 12 10.66 -13.72 3.43
C ALA A 12 9.38 -12.92 3.12
N TRP A 13 8.20 -13.48 3.43
CA TRP A 13 6.93 -12.77 3.24
C TRP A 13 6.84 -11.49 4.07
N LEU A 14 7.43 -11.46 5.26
CA LEU A 14 7.41 -10.31 6.15
C LEU A 14 8.29 -9.19 5.61
N TRP A 15 9.50 -9.52 5.16
CA TRP A 15 10.38 -8.54 4.51
C TRP A 15 9.78 -7.97 3.23
N ALA A 16 9.18 -8.81 2.40
CA ALA A 16 8.53 -8.36 1.16
C ALA A 16 7.34 -7.42 1.45
N ASN A 17 6.52 -7.73 2.45
CA ASN A 17 5.40 -6.88 2.85
C ASN A 17 5.85 -5.54 3.44
N LEU A 18 6.90 -5.53 4.27
CA LEU A 18 7.48 -4.30 4.79
C LEU A 18 8.06 -3.43 3.67
N ALA A 19 8.75 -4.04 2.70
CA ALA A 19 9.27 -3.33 1.54
C ALA A 19 8.13 -2.77 0.67
N ALA A 20 7.09 -3.56 0.38
CA ALA A 20 5.93 -3.13 -0.38
C ALA A 20 5.22 -1.94 0.30
N MET A 21 5.04 -2.01 1.62
CA MET A 21 4.46 -0.93 2.40
C MET A 21 5.32 0.35 2.39
N GLY A 22 6.65 0.21 2.52
CA GLY A 22 7.56 1.34 2.45
C GLY A 22 7.58 2.03 1.09
N PHE A 23 7.73 1.25 0.01
CA PHE A 23 7.70 1.78 -1.36
C PHE A 23 6.34 2.42 -1.70
N SER A 24 5.24 1.77 -1.28
CA SER A 24 3.90 2.30 -1.45
C SER A 24 3.71 3.63 -0.71
N LEU A 25 4.27 3.78 0.49
CA LEU A 25 4.16 5.03 1.25
C LEU A 25 4.92 6.16 0.56
N VAL A 26 6.15 5.90 0.12
CA VAL A 26 6.94 6.88 -0.62
C VAL A 26 6.24 7.27 -1.92
N HIS A 27 5.69 6.30 -2.65
CA HIS A 27 4.87 6.52 -3.84
C HIS A 27 3.66 7.42 -3.54
N THR A 28 2.88 7.09 -2.52
CA THR A 28 1.71 7.86 -2.10
C THR A 28 2.09 9.30 -1.71
N ILE A 29 3.19 9.50 -0.99
CA ILE A 29 3.67 10.83 -0.62
C ILE A 29 4.10 11.63 -1.85
N ALA A 30 4.77 10.99 -2.81
CA ALA A 30 5.22 11.62 -4.04
C ALA A 30 4.05 12.03 -4.93
N ASP A 31 3.07 11.13 -5.14
CA ASP A 31 1.92 11.35 -6.01
C ASP A 31 0.96 12.40 -5.45
N TYR A 32 0.73 12.40 -4.13
CA TYR A 32 -0.22 13.33 -3.50
C TYR A 32 0.45 14.56 -2.89
N GLY A 33 1.78 14.69 -2.97
CA GLY A 33 2.52 15.88 -2.53
C GLY A 33 2.32 16.26 -1.05
N ILE A 34 1.76 15.36 -0.23
CA ILE A 34 1.23 15.62 1.12
C ILE A 34 2.29 16.21 2.07
N ILE A 35 3.58 16.10 1.72
CA ILE A 35 4.70 16.51 2.59
C ILE A 35 5.58 17.64 2.00
N LEU A 36 5.46 18.01 0.70
CA LEU A 36 6.47 18.89 0.07
C LEU A 36 5.96 20.15 -0.65
N GLY A 37 4.67 20.49 -0.61
CA GLY A 37 4.22 21.85 -0.96
C GLY A 37 4.47 22.30 -2.42
N PHE A 38 4.69 21.38 -3.36
CA PHE A 38 5.08 21.72 -4.74
C PHE A 38 3.92 22.04 -5.71
N SER A 39 2.67 22.18 -5.24
CA SER A 39 1.57 22.70 -6.07
C SER A 39 1.04 24.03 -5.52
N PRO A 40 1.49 25.18 -6.05
CA PRO A 40 1.03 26.52 -5.67
C PRO A 40 -0.48 26.75 -5.91
N SER A 41 -1.15 25.92 -6.71
CA SER A 41 -2.58 26.05 -7.05
C SER A 41 -3.55 25.41 -6.05
N LEU A 42 -3.06 24.69 -5.02
CA LEU A 42 -3.89 24.02 -4.01
C LEU A 42 -4.11 24.84 -2.72
N GLN A 43 -3.80 26.13 -2.75
CA GLN A 43 -3.75 26.95 -1.55
C GLN A 43 -5.13 27.52 -1.22
N VAL A 44 -5.69 27.02 -0.12
CA VAL A 44 -6.87 27.49 0.65
C VAL A 44 -8.19 26.76 0.39
N ASP A 45 -8.78 26.75 -0.82
CA ASP A 45 -10.13 26.16 -1.02
C ASP A 45 -10.18 24.63 -1.12
N GLN A 46 -9.06 23.96 -1.44
CA GLN A 46 -8.97 22.48 -1.48
C GLN A 46 -8.47 21.86 -0.16
N SER A 47 -8.22 22.68 0.87
CA SER A 47 -7.62 22.24 2.15
C SER A 47 -8.41 21.15 2.88
N VAL A 48 -9.75 21.19 2.84
CA VAL A 48 -10.60 20.18 3.50
C VAL A 48 -10.50 18.83 2.80
N LEU A 49 -10.61 18.79 1.46
CA LEU A 49 -10.56 17.55 0.69
C LEU A 49 -9.16 16.92 0.73
N THR A 50 -8.08 17.72 0.68
CA THR A 50 -6.72 17.23 0.89
C THR A 50 -6.52 16.69 2.31
N SER A 51 -7.14 17.30 3.33
CA SER A 51 -7.13 16.78 4.70
C SER A 51 -7.86 15.44 4.81
N VAL A 52 -9.04 15.33 4.19
CA VAL A 52 -9.80 14.07 4.12
C VAL A 52 -8.98 12.99 3.42
N LEU A 53 -8.35 13.29 2.29
CA LEU A 53 -7.48 12.36 1.56
C LEU A 53 -6.33 11.87 2.45
N THR A 54 -5.67 12.79 3.16
CA THR A 54 -4.57 12.48 4.08
C THR A 54 -5.03 11.56 5.21
N VAL A 55 -6.19 11.83 5.81
CA VAL A 55 -6.79 10.97 6.84
C VAL A 55 -7.12 9.59 6.30
N LEU A 56 -7.72 9.49 5.11
CA LEU A 56 -8.04 8.21 4.47
C LEU A 56 -6.78 7.38 4.21
N ILE A 57 -5.72 8.01 3.69
CA ILE A 57 -4.41 7.36 3.49
C ILE A 57 -3.84 6.87 4.82
N GLY A 58 -3.86 7.71 5.87
CA GLY A 58 -3.42 7.33 7.21
C GLY A 58 -4.17 6.12 7.77
N LEU A 59 -5.49 6.08 7.58
CA LEU A 59 -6.34 4.95 7.97
C LEU A 59 -6.02 3.67 7.18
N VAL A 60 -5.73 3.78 5.88
CA VAL A 60 -5.27 2.65 5.04
C VAL A 60 -3.99 2.05 5.61
N TYR A 61 -2.95 2.87 5.87
CA TYR A 61 -1.68 2.37 6.41
C TYR A 61 -1.82 1.84 7.84
N THR A 62 -2.68 2.46 8.65
CA THR A 62 -2.98 1.97 10.01
C THR A 62 -3.66 0.60 9.96
N TRP A 63 -4.64 0.43 9.07
CA TRP A 63 -5.32 -0.86 8.89
C TRP A 63 -4.38 -1.92 8.33
N TRP A 64 -3.51 -1.54 7.38
CA TRP A 64 -2.50 -2.43 6.83
C TRP A 64 -1.53 -2.91 7.93
N ALA A 65 -1.03 -2.01 8.77
CA ALA A 65 -0.18 -2.36 9.90
C ALA A 65 -0.89 -3.30 10.89
N TRP A 66 -2.17 -3.07 11.17
CA TRP A 66 -2.99 -3.98 11.98
C TRP A 66 -3.08 -5.38 11.36
N VAL A 67 -3.34 -5.48 10.06
CA VAL A 67 -3.38 -6.75 9.31
C VAL A 67 -2.02 -7.44 9.32
N LEU A 68 -0.91 -6.69 9.23
CA LEU A 68 0.45 -7.19 9.33
C LEU A 68 0.72 -7.82 10.71
N VAL A 69 0.33 -7.15 11.79
CA VAL A 69 0.43 -7.69 13.16
C VAL A 69 -0.35 -8.99 13.28
N ARG A 70 -1.56 -9.07 12.71
CA ARG A 70 -2.35 -10.31 12.69
C ARG A 70 -1.68 -11.43 11.89
N ALA A 71 -0.99 -11.10 10.80
CA ALA A 71 -0.23 -12.07 9.99
C ALA A 71 1.00 -12.59 10.76
N VAL A 72 1.72 -11.71 11.44
CA VAL A 72 2.84 -12.07 12.34
C VAL A 72 2.36 -12.95 13.49
N GLY A 73 1.16 -12.67 14.03
CA GLY A 73 0.47 -13.53 14.99
C GLY A 73 0.03 -14.89 14.44
N GLY A 74 0.33 -15.21 13.17
CA GLY A 74 0.08 -16.51 12.56
C GLY A 74 -1.37 -16.73 12.09
N THR A 75 -2.18 -15.66 12.00
CA THR A 75 -3.56 -15.76 11.54
C THR A 75 -3.63 -15.80 10.01
N ARG A 76 -4.41 -16.75 9.47
CA ARG A 76 -4.65 -16.83 8.02
C ARG A 76 -5.33 -15.57 7.47
N SER A 77 -6.23 -14.96 8.24
CA SER A 77 -6.84 -13.67 7.88
C SER A 77 -5.84 -12.55 7.69
N GLY A 78 -4.77 -12.52 8.48
CA GLY A 78 -3.72 -11.53 8.35
C GLY A 78 -3.04 -11.65 6.98
N LEU A 79 -2.59 -12.85 6.63
CA LEU A 79 -1.94 -13.13 5.35
C LEU A 79 -2.85 -12.83 4.14
N VAL A 80 -4.12 -13.22 4.20
CA VAL A 80 -5.10 -12.91 3.13
C VAL A 80 -5.36 -11.40 3.06
N GLY A 81 -5.41 -10.72 4.20
CA GLY A 81 -5.50 -9.26 4.23
C GLY A 81 -4.29 -8.61 3.58
N LEU A 82 -3.07 -9.05 3.90
CA LEU A 82 -1.84 -8.56 3.28
C LEU A 82 -1.88 -8.70 1.76
N MET A 83 -2.30 -9.87 1.25
CA MET A 83 -2.49 -10.07 -0.19
C MET A 83 -3.46 -9.04 -0.79
N ALA A 84 -4.56 -8.72 -0.10
CA ALA A 84 -5.51 -7.73 -0.57
C ALA A 84 -4.89 -6.32 -0.65
N PHE A 85 -4.13 -5.91 0.37
CA PHE A 85 -3.41 -4.63 0.36
C PHE A 85 -2.32 -4.60 -0.72
N ASP A 86 -1.53 -5.66 -0.84
CA ASP A 86 -0.46 -5.78 -1.82
C ASP A 86 -0.98 -5.71 -3.26
N VAL A 87 -2.10 -6.37 -3.56
CA VAL A 87 -2.68 -6.36 -4.92
C VAL A 87 -3.46 -5.08 -5.17
N LEU A 88 -4.37 -4.72 -4.26
CA LEU A 88 -5.34 -3.65 -4.49
C LEU A 88 -4.77 -2.26 -4.20
N TRP A 89 -3.90 -2.11 -3.20
CA TRP A 89 -3.27 -0.81 -2.92
C TRP A 89 -1.97 -0.69 -3.70
N VAL A 90 -1.00 -1.56 -3.44
CA VAL A 90 0.35 -1.40 -3.99
C VAL A 90 0.37 -1.65 -5.50
N GLY A 91 -0.28 -2.73 -5.95
CA GLY A 91 -0.37 -3.07 -7.37
C GLY A 91 -1.11 -2.01 -8.20
N LEU A 92 -2.25 -1.50 -7.71
CA LEU A 92 -2.99 -0.43 -8.40
C LEU A 92 -2.25 0.91 -8.39
N ASN A 93 -1.47 1.20 -7.36
CA ASN A 93 -0.57 2.36 -7.39
C ASN A 93 0.58 2.14 -8.38
N GLY A 94 1.14 0.94 -8.49
CA GLY A 94 2.23 0.65 -9.42
C GLY A 94 1.85 0.76 -10.92
N VAL A 95 0.58 0.54 -11.28
CA VAL A 95 0.13 0.68 -12.69
C VAL A 95 0.11 2.13 -13.18
N THR A 96 0.23 3.13 -12.30
CA THR A 96 0.36 4.53 -12.73
C THR A 96 1.62 4.76 -13.57
N ILE A 97 2.60 3.85 -13.54
CA ILE A 97 3.75 3.85 -14.47
C ILE A 97 3.33 3.85 -15.94
N PHE A 98 2.17 3.29 -16.28
CA PHE A 98 1.70 3.30 -17.67
C PHE A 98 1.23 4.68 -18.15
N ALA A 99 0.97 5.61 -17.22
CA ALA A 99 0.67 7.00 -17.56
C ALA A 99 1.92 7.76 -18.01
N CYS A 100 3.12 7.33 -17.58
CA CYS A 100 4.39 7.89 -18.03
C CYS A 100 5.47 6.80 -18.03
N LEU A 101 5.75 6.24 -19.22
CA LEU A 101 6.77 5.22 -19.37
C LEU A 101 8.18 5.84 -19.23
N PRO A 102 9.11 5.18 -18.51
CA PRO A 102 10.50 5.59 -18.49
C PRO A 102 11.09 5.69 -19.91
N PRO A 103 11.85 6.74 -20.25
CA PRO A 103 12.23 7.89 -19.42
C PRO A 103 11.17 9.02 -19.45
N CYS A 104 10.62 9.36 -18.28
CA CYS A 104 9.74 10.53 -18.14
C CYS A 104 10.53 11.85 -18.27
N GLY A 105 10.00 12.82 -19.02
CA GLY A 105 10.69 14.10 -19.32
C GLY A 105 10.70 15.14 -18.19
N THR A 106 10.22 14.81 -16.99
CA THR A 106 10.14 15.73 -15.83
C THR A 106 11.42 15.71 -14.99
N ALA A 107 11.71 16.79 -14.26
CA ALA A 107 12.98 17.03 -13.54
C ALA A 107 13.36 16.03 -12.41
N LEU A 108 12.51 15.05 -12.08
CA LEU A 108 12.76 13.98 -11.09
C LEU A 108 12.63 12.55 -11.67
N PRO A 109 13.17 12.27 -12.87
CA PRO A 109 12.75 11.10 -13.64
C PRO A 109 13.21 9.77 -13.01
N PHE A 110 14.44 9.71 -12.48
CA PHE A 110 15.01 8.47 -11.95
C PHE A 110 14.34 7.98 -10.66
N TYR A 111 13.92 8.90 -9.78
CA TYR A 111 13.30 8.52 -8.51
C TYR A 111 11.85 8.10 -8.71
N ALA A 112 11.11 8.83 -9.55
CA ALA A 112 9.73 8.48 -9.88
C ALA A 112 9.67 7.07 -10.50
N ASP A 113 10.49 6.79 -11.51
CA ASP A 113 10.49 5.49 -12.20
C ASP A 113 10.82 4.33 -11.25
N ALA A 114 11.80 4.53 -10.34
CA ALA A 114 12.18 3.52 -9.36
C ALA A 114 11.07 3.24 -8.31
N ILE A 115 10.34 4.27 -7.89
CA ILE A 115 9.25 4.13 -6.92
C ILE A 115 8.05 3.42 -7.55
N HIS A 116 7.69 3.76 -8.79
CA HIS A 116 6.62 3.09 -9.54
C HIS A 116 6.97 1.64 -9.86
N LEU A 117 8.20 1.37 -10.32
CA LEU A 117 8.65 -0.01 -10.56
C LEU A 117 8.73 -0.81 -9.25
N GLY A 118 9.22 -0.19 -8.18
CA GLY A 118 9.30 -0.80 -6.86
C GLY A 118 7.94 -1.24 -6.35
N THR A 119 6.92 -0.37 -6.42
CA THR A 119 5.55 -0.73 -6.05
C THR A 119 4.96 -1.80 -6.98
N LEU A 120 5.15 -1.68 -8.30
CA LEU A 120 4.66 -2.64 -9.29
C LEU A 120 5.24 -4.05 -9.11
N ILE A 121 6.49 -4.17 -8.68
CA ILE A 121 7.16 -5.47 -8.47
C ILE A 121 6.89 -6.00 -7.06
N LEU A 122 7.04 -5.15 -6.04
CA LEU A 122 6.96 -5.58 -4.64
C LEU A 122 5.54 -5.94 -4.23
N GLY A 123 4.50 -5.29 -4.76
CA GLY A 123 3.10 -5.66 -4.48
C GLY A 123 2.81 -7.13 -4.86
N PRO A 124 2.90 -7.53 -6.14
CA PRO A 124 2.68 -8.91 -6.56
C PRO A 124 3.61 -9.91 -5.86
N LEU A 125 4.87 -9.55 -5.63
CA LEU A 125 5.82 -10.42 -4.93
C LEU A 125 5.42 -10.64 -3.46
N ALA A 126 5.06 -9.58 -2.74
CA ALA A 126 4.60 -9.65 -1.36
C ALA A 126 3.31 -10.47 -1.24
N ALA A 127 2.36 -10.27 -2.17
CA ALA A 127 1.14 -11.05 -2.25
C ALA A 127 1.42 -12.54 -2.50
N TYR A 128 2.32 -12.85 -3.44
CA TYR A 128 2.71 -14.23 -3.75
C TYR A 128 3.36 -14.92 -2.54
N LEU A 129 4.27 -14.23 -1.84
CA LEU A 129 4.93 -14.79 -0.66
C LEU A 129 3.96 -14.95 0.52
N ALA A 130 3.03 -14.01 0.71
CA ALA A 130 1.96 -14.14 1.68
C ALA A 130 1.03 -15.32 1.36
N TYR A 131 0.68 -15.52 0.09
CA TYR A 131 -0.09 -16.68 -0.37
C TYR A 131 0.62 -18.00 -0.04
N ARG A 132 1.93 -18.10 -0.32
CA ARG A 132 2.73 -19.28 0.01
C ARG A 132 2.79 -19.54 1.52
N ALA A 133 2.74 -18.49 2.34
CA ALA A 133 2.76 -18.59 3.80
C ALA A 133 1.41 -19.05 4.40
N ILE A 134 0.30 -19.01 3.66
CA ILE A 134 -1.03 -19.41 4.15
C ILE A 134 -1.04 -20.85 4.67
N GLY A 135 -0.35 -21.76 3.98
CA GLY A 135 -0.26 -23.18 4.39
C GLY A 135 0.44 -23.38 5.75
N SER A 136 1.21 -22.40 6.19
CA SER A 136 1.93 -22.41 7.46
C SER A 136 1.23 -21.61 8.56
N ALA A 137 0.01 -21.10 8.30
CA ALA A 137 -0.78 -20.37 9.29
C ALA A 137 -1.15 -21.29 10.46
N ARG A 138 -0.95 -20.79 11.68
CA ARG A 138 -1.11 -21.58 12.92
C ARG A 138 -2.43 -21.31 13.61
N VAL A 139 -3.01 -20.14 13.39
CA VAL A 139 -4.25 -19.71 14.04
C VAL A 139 -5.41 -19.83 13.05
N PRO A 140 -6.45 -20.63 13.37
CA PRO A 140 -7.67 -20.70 12.58
C PRO A 140 -8.26 -19.31 12.37
N SER A 141 -8.77 -19.06 11.18
CA SER A 141 -9.42 -17.79 10.83
C SER A 141 -10.82 -18.06 10.36
N SER A 142 -11.75 -17.19 10.74
CA SER A 142 -13.07 -17.17 10.13
C SER A 142 -13.01 -16.60 8.72
N TRP A 143 -13.92 -17.04 7.86
CA TRP A 143 -14.12 -16.47 6.53
C TRP A 143 -14.54 -14.99 6.61
N LEU A 144 -15.35 -14.64 7.61
CA LEU A 144 -15.76 -13.26 7.86
C LEU A 144 -14.56 -12.32 8.07
N ALA A 145 -13.54 -12.76 8.82
CA ALA A 145 -12.34 -11.95 9.05
C ALA A 145 -11.47 -11.76 7.79
N MET A 146 -11.54 -12.70 6.83
CA MET A 146 -10.87 -12.56 5.54
C MET A 146 -11.66 -11.60 4.65
N ALA A 147 -12.97 -11.79 4.55
CA ALA A 147 -13.87 -10.94 3.79
C ALA A 147 -13.84 -9.49 4.28
N SER A 148 -13.80 -9.27 5.60
CA SER A 148 -13.73 -7.92 6.17
C SER A 148 -12.49 -7.16 5.73
N ASN A 149 -11.33 -7.83 5.63
CA ASN A 149 -10.09 -7.17 5.18
C ASN A 149 -10.21 -6.70 3.72
N VAL A 150 -10.81 -7.53 2.86
CA VAL A 150 -11.05 -7.19 1.45
C VAL A 150 -12.06 -6.05 1.33
N VAL A 151 -13.19 -6.14 2.04
CA VAL A 151 -14.25 -5.12 2.00
C VAL A 151 -13.73 -3.77 2.49
N VAL A 152 -12.98 -3.75 3.60
CA VAL A 152 -12.39 -2.51 4.12
C VAL A 152 -11.39 -1.91 3.12
N MET A 153 -10.56 -2.74 2.50
CA MET A 153 -9.61 -2.28 1.47
C MET A 153 -10.33 -1.67 0.25
N VAL A 154 -11.38 -2.32 -0.24
CA VAL A 154 -12.20 -1.80 -1.35
C VAL A 154 -12.92 -0.51 -0.96
N ALA A 155 -13.46 -0.42 0.27
CA ALA A 155 -14.10 0.79 0.76
C ALA A 155 -13.14 1.97 0.84
N PHE A 156 -11.90 1.73 1.31
CA PHE A 156 -10.86 2.76 1.31
C PHE A 156 -10.50 3.20 -0.11
N LEU A 157 -10.33 2.27 -1.05
CA LEU A 157 -10.08 2.62 -2.47
C LEU A 157 -11.18 3.48 -3.05
N ALA A 158 -12.44 3.09 -2.84
CA ALA A 158 -13.58 3.83 -3.34
C ALA A 158 -13.61 5.26 -2.75
N GLY A 159 -13.38 5.39 -1.44
CA GLY A 159 -13.33 6.70 -0.77
C GLY A 159 -12.18 7.58 -1.26
N ILE A 160 -10.97 7.02 -1.37
CA ILE A 160 -9.79 7.74 -1.88
C ILE A 160 -10.01 8.17 -3.32
N PHE A 161 -10.46 7.25 -4.18
CA PHE A 161 -10.71 7.56 -5.59
C PHE A 161 -11.78 8.63 -5.77
N ALA A 162 -12.88 8.58 -4.99
CA ALA A 162 -13.91 9.60 -5.02
C ALA A 162 -13.34 10.99 -4.66
N VAL A 163 -12.52 11.08 -3.62
CA VAL A 163 -11.88 12.35 -3.23
C VAL A 163 -10.91 12.84 -4.31
N VAL A 164 -10.09 11.95 -4.88
CA VAL A 164 -9.15 12.29 -5.97
C VAL A 164 -9.89 12.79 -7.22
N VAL A 165 -11.00 12.16 -7.60
CA VAL A 165 -11.84 12.61 -8.74
C VAL A 165 -12.43 13.99 -8.49
N VAL A 166 -12.89 14.29 -7.28
CA VAL A 166 -13.40 15.63 -6.94
C VAL A 166 -12.28 16.67 -6.97
N LEU A 167 -11.11 16.33 -6.42
CA LEU A 167 -9.93 17.21 -6.46
C LEU A 167 -9.49 17.51 -7.90
N SER A 168 -9.52 16.51 -8.79
CA SER A 168 -9.08 16.68 -10.19
C SER A 168 -10.10 17.43 -11.07
N THR A 169 -11.39 17.31 -10.78
CA THR A 169 -12.46 18.00 -11.51
C THR A 169 -12.74 19.41 -10.99
N GLY A 170 -12.36 19.72 -9.76
CA GLY A 170 -12.54 21.05 -9.13
C GLY A 170 -11.56 22.15 -9.61
N VAL A 171 -10.66 21.86 -10.55
CA VAL A 171 -9.67 22.83 -11.11
C VAL A 171 -10.26 23.64 -12.28
N GLY A 172 -11.56 23.49 -12.59
CA GLY A 172 -12.22 24.12 -13.74
C GLY A 172 -13.32 25.14 -13.44
N GLY A 173 -13.27 25.84 -12.29
CA GLY A 173 -14.23 26.89 -11.92
C GLY A 173 -13.58 28.26 -11.80
#